data_AF-A0A1Y5EWP5-F1
#
_entry.id   AF-A0A1Y5EWP5-F1
#
_cell.length_a   1.000
_cell.length_b   1.000
_cell.length_c   1.000
_cell.angle_alpha   90.00
_cell.angle_beta   90.00
_cell.angle_gamma   90.00
#
_symmetry.space_group_name_H-M   'P 1'
#
loop_
_entity.id
_entity.type
_entity.pdbx_description
1 polymer ?
#
loop_
_entity_poly.entity_id
_entity_poly.type
_entity_poly.pdbx_seq_one_letter_code
_entity_poly.pdbx_strand_id
1 'polypeptide(L)' 'MNLEFTEEMVMLQDSVNKFLQNEYDFETRQGLSKTGVGYSEENWQNFADMGLLGIPFEEQYGGFGFGQTGLIVVMEAIG' A
#
# COMPACT_ATOMS: atom_id res chain seq x y z
N MET A 1 -20.75 2.42 -14.62
CA MET A 1 -19.82 1.94 -13.57
C MET A 1 -19.26 3.20 -12.94
N ASN A 2 -19.68 3.56 -11.73
CA ASN A 2 -19.08 4.69 -11.01
C ASN A 2 -17.85 4.16 -10.30
N LEU A 3 -16.67 4.42 -10.87
CA LEU A 3 -15.37 4.12 -10.28
C LEU A 3 -14.90 5.31 -9.42
N GLU A 4 -15.82 5.92 -8.67
CA GLU A 4 -15.43 6.96 -7.72
C GLU A 4 -14.99 6.27 -6.45
N PHE A 5 -13.73 6.47 -6.09
CA PHE A 5 -13.19 6.00 -4.83
C PHE A 5 -13.96 6.62 -3.66
N THR A 6 -14.14 5.85 -2.59
CA THR A 6 -14.65 6.41 -1.34
C THR A 6 -13.65 7.43 -0.79
N GLU A 7 -14.10 8.36 0.04
CA GLU A 7 -13.23 9.34 0.69
C GLU A 7 -12.08 8.65 1.47
N GLU A 8 -12.38 7.53 2.13
CA GLU A 8 -11.39 6.70 2.83
C GLU A 8 -10.33 6.13 1.89
N MET A 9 -10.73 5.64 0.70
CA MET A 9 -9.79 5.15 -0.31
C MET A 9 -8.91 6.27 -0.88
N VAL A 10 -9.46 7.48 -1.05
CA VAL A 10 -8.68 8.66 -1.48
C VAL A 10 -7.65 9.04 -0.41
N MET A 11 -8.05 9.11 0.86
CA MET A 11 -7.14 9.41 1.97
C MET A 11 -6.03 8.36 2.12
N LEU A 12 -6.37 7.09 1.92
CA LEU A 12 -5.43 5.99 1.89
C LEU A 12 -4.42 6.16 0.75
N GLN A 13 -4.91 6.42 -0.47
CA GLN A 13 -4.06 6.64 -1.64
C GLN A 13 -3.08 7.80 -1.42
N ASP A 14 -3.55 8.93 -0.90
CA ASP A 14 -2.72 10.09 -0.58
C ASP A 14 -1.64 9.76 0.46
N SER A 15 -1.98 8.96 1.47
CA SER A 15 -1.05 8.55 2.52
C SER A 15 0.04 7.62 1.96
N VAL A 16 -0.35 6.66 1.10
CA VAL A 16 0.59 5.77 0.41
C VAL A 16 1.51 6.55 -0.51
N ASN A 17 0.97 7.49 -1.31
CA ASN A 17 1.76 8.32 -2.22
C ASN A 17 2.80 9.15 -1.46
N LYS A 18 2.44 9.77 -0.34
CA LYS A 18 3.39 10.52 0.50
C LYS A 18 4.49 9.64 1.07
N PHE A 19 4.15 8.45 1.55
CA PHE A 19 5.15 7.50 2.04
C PHE A 19 6.13 7.09 0.94
N LEU A 20 5.63 6.72 -0.23
CA LEU A 20 6.46 6.31 -1.37
C LEU A 20 7.36 7.45 -1.87
N GLN A 21 6.90 8.69 -1.83
CA GLN A 21 7.72 9.84 -2.24
C GLN A 21 8.84 10.17 -1.26
N ASN A 22 8.61 9.99 0.04
CA ASN A 22 9.55 10.45 1.08
C ASN A 22 10.49 9.34 1.56
N GLU A 23 9.99 8.12 1.70
CA GLU A 23 10.68 7.03 2.42
C GLU A 23 10.94 5.81 1.54
N TYR A 24 10.18 5.62 0.45
CA TYR A 24 10.29 4.42 -0.38
C TYR A 24 10.09 4.65 -1.88
N ASP A 25 10.97 5.47 -2.44
CA ASP A 25 10.92 5.86 -3.84
C ASP A 25 11.30 4.72 -4.80
N PHE A 26 11.14 4.99 -6.09
CA PHE A 26 11.41 4.02 -7.14
C PHE A 26 12.88 3.57 -7.17
N GLU A 27 13.83 4.47 -6.94
CA GLU A 27 15.26 4.15 -6.96
C GLU A 27 15.63 3.21 -5.80
N THR A 28 15.10 3.48 -4.60
CA THR A 28 15.25 2.63 -3.42
C THR A 28 14.69 1.23 -3.69
N ARG A 29 13.47 1.14 -4.23
CA ARG A 29 12.83 -0.13 -4.63
C ARG A 29 13.66 -0.90 -5.66
N GLN A 30 14.16 -0.22 -6.69
CA GLN A 30 14.99 -0.83 -7.72
C GLN A 30 16.35 -1.29 -7.16
N GLY A 31 16.89 -0.58 -6.16
CA GLY A 31 18.10 -1.01 -5.45
C GLY A 31 17.86 -2.31 -4.67
N LEU A 32 16.78 -2.36 -3.89
CA LEU A 32 16.43 -3.52 -3.08
C LEU A 32 16.12 -4.76 -3.92
N SER A 33 15.47 -4.61 -5.07
CA SER A 33 15.14 -5.75 -5.96
C SER A 33 16.37 -6.50 -6.49
N LYS A 34 17.55 -5.86 -6.46
CA LYS A 34 18.84 -6.46 -6.84
C LYS A 34 19.54 -7.17 -5.69
N THR A 35 18.99 -7.11 -4.47
CA THR A 35 19.51 -7.81 -3.28
C THR A 35 18.96 -9.22 -3.19
N GLY A 36 19.53 -10.05 -2.30
CA GLY A 36 19.06 -11.44 -2.13
C GLY A 36 17.63 -11.57 -1.62
N VAL A 37 17.18 -10.64 -0.77
CA VAL A 37 15.82 -10.65 -0.19
C VAL A 37 14.82 -9.90 -1.09
N GLY A 38 15.29 -8.91 -1.86
CA GLY A 38 14.47 -8.21 -2.86
C GLY A 38 13.58 -7.08 -2.31
N TYR A 39 13.50 -6.93 -0.99
CA TYR A 39 12.71 -5.90 -0.29
C TYR A 39 13.38 -5.49 1.02
N SER A 40 12.83 -4.46 1.69
CA SER A 40 13.26 -3.99 3.02
C SER A 40 12.24 -4.44 4.05
N GLU A 41 12.68 -5.18 5.08
CA GLU A 41 11.83 -5.57 6.22
C GLU A 41 11.26 -4.35 6.95
N GLU A 42 12.03 -3.26 7.04
CA GLU A 42 11.60 -1.99 7.62
C GLU A 42 10.43 -1.38 6.83
N ASN A 43 10.55 -1.31 5.50
CA ASN A 43 9.46 -0.79 4.66
C ASN A 43 8.24 -1.72 4.66
N TRP A 44 8.45 -3.02 4.80
CA TRP A 44 7.36 -3.97 4.98
C TRP A 44 6.62 -3.77 6.30
N GLN A 45 7.35 -3.49 7.38
CA GLN A 45 6.75 -3.13 8.67
C GLN A 45 5.99 -1.80 8.57
N ASN A 46 6.54 -0.79 7.89
CA ASN A 46 5.84 0.47 7.64
C ASN A 46 4.51 0.26 6.91
N PHE A 47 4.46 -0.65 5.92
CA PHE A 47 3.19 -1.02 5.26
C PHE A 47 2.19 -1.67 6.20
N ALA A 48 2.66 -2.50 7.14
CA ALA A 48 1.81 -3.11 8.16
C ALA A 48 1.25 -2.06 9.12
N ASP A 49 2.08 -1.13 9.58
CA ASP A 49 1.71 -0.06 10.51
C ASP A 49 0.72 0.94 9.88
N MET A 50 0.85 1.18 8.57
CA MET A 50 -0.13 1.94 7.76
C MET A 50 -1.44 1.17 7.49
N GLY A 51 -1.51 -0.11 7.82
CA GLY A 51 -2.69 -0.96 7.60
C GLY A 51 -2.84 -1.50 6.17
N LEU A 52 -1.84 -1.29 5.29
CA LEU A 52 -1.96 -1.66 3.87
C LEU A 52 -2.16 -3.16 3.67
N LEU A 53 -1.55 -3.97 4.54
CA LEU A 53 -1.62 -5.43 4.47
C LEU A 53 -3.02 -5.97 4.85
N GLY A 54 -3.85 -5.17 5.51
CA GLY A 54 -5.20 -5.55 5.94
C GLY A 54 -6.32 -5.17 4.95
N ILE A 55 -6.01 -4.38 3.92
CA ILE A 55 -6.99 -3.76 3.02
C ILE A 55 -8.01 -4.72 2.40
N PRO A 56 -7.59 -5.84 1.77
CA PRO A 56 -8.55 -6.71 1.09
C PRO A 56 -9.32 -7.62 2.06
N PHE A 57 -8.89 -7.71 3.31
CA PHE A 57 -9.46 -8.64 4.29
C PHE A 57 -10.63 -8.02 5.04
N GLU A 58 -11.60 -8.84 5.41
CA GLU A 58 -12.75 -8.41 6.19
C GLU A 58 -12.35 -8.07 7.65
N GLU A 59 -13.14 -7.20 8.29
CA GLU A 59 -12.91 -6.77 9.68
C GLU A 59 -12.85 -7.93 10.68
N GLN A 60 -13.57 -9.03 10.44
CA GLN A 60 -13.53 -10.23 11.29
C GLN A 60 -12.14 -10.89 11.34
N TYR A 61 -11.27 -10.60 10.37
CA TYR A 61 -9.87 -11.03 10.32
C TYR A 61 -8.90 -9.90 10.68
N GLY A 62 -9.39 -8.76 11.15
CA GLY A 62 -8.59 -7.56 11.45
C GLY A 62 -8.25 -6.71 10.21
N GLY A 63 -8.97 -6.88 9.10
CA GLY A 63 -8.81 -6.08 7.89
C GLY A 63 -9.77 -4.89 7.78
N PHE A 64 -9.76 -4.22 6.63
CA PHE A 64 -10.55 -2.99 6.38
C PHE A 64 -11.75 -3.18 5.45
N GLY A 65 -11.94 -4.39 4.88
CA GLY A 65 -13.12 -4.72 4.08
C GLY A 65 -13.21 -4.01 2.73
N PHE A 66 -12.14 -3.33 2.27
CA PHE A 66 -12.13 -2.63 0.98
C PHE A 66 -12.02 -3.58 -0.23
N GLY A 67 -11.78 -4.86 0.02
CA GLY A 67 -11.79 -5.91 -0.98
C GLY A 67 -10.83 -5.64 -2.14
N GLN A 68 -11.24 -6.04 -3.35
CA GLN A 68 -10.43 -5.88 -4.56
C GLN A 68 -10.19 -4.42 -4.92
N THR A 69 -11.18 -3.53 -4.72
CA THR A 69 -11.06 -2.12 -5.10
C THR A 69 -9.98 -1.41 -4.28
N GLY A 70 -9.96 -1.60 -2.96
CA GLY A 70 -8.90 -1.03 -2.11
C GLY A 70 -7.52 -1.57 -2.46
N LEU A 71 -7.43 -2.86 -2.82
CA LEU A 71 -6.16 -3.45 -3.26
C LEU A 71 -5.64 -2.80 -4.55
N ILE A 72 -6.53 -2.53 -5.52
CA ILE A 72 -6.17 -1.83 -6.76
C ILE A 72 -5.60 -0.45 -6.45
N VAL A 73 -6.25 0.33 -5.57
CA VAL A 73 -5.81 1.68 -5.19
C VAL A 73 -4.38 1.68 -4.64
N VAL A 74 -4.05 0.71 -3.77
CA VAL A 74 -2.69 0.61 -3.21
C VAL A 74 -1.69 0.14 -4.24
N MET A 75 -2.04 -0.83 -5.09
CA MET A 75 -1.14 -1.32 -6.13
C MET A 75 -0.86 -0.26 -7.20
N GLU A 76 -1.84 0.58 -7.54
CA GLU A 76 -1.66 1.72 -8.44
C GLU A 76 -0.73 2.78 -7.86
N ALA A 77 -0.80 3.04 -6.55
CA ALA A 77 0.12 3.96 -5.90
C ALA A 77 1.55 3.40 -5.85
N ILE A 78 1.70 2.07 -5.68
CA ILE A 78 3.00 1.41 -5.61
C ILE A 78 3.66 1.27 -6.99
N GLY A 79 2.90 1.00 -8.05
CA GLY A 79 3.40 0.78 -9.42
C GLY A 79 4.34 1.88 -9.94
#